data_AF-A0A947FU51-F1
#
_entry.id   AF-A0A947FU51-F1
#
_cell.length_a   1.000
_cell.length_b   1.000
_cell.length_c   1.000
_cell.angle_alpha   90.00
_cell.angle_beta   90.00
_cell.angle_gamma   90.00
#
_symmetry.space_group_name_H-M   'P 1'
#
loop_
_entity.id
_entity.type
_entity.pdbx_description
1 polymer ?
#
loop_
_entity_poly.entity_id
_entity_poly.type
_entity_poly.pdbx_seq_one_letter_code
_entity_poly.pdbx_strand_id
1 'polypeptide(L)' 'ALQALPRLSLSEIGVSKYQVRATSQPDGLATIEAIYYALKSLEPVAPDDLLLPFQTMIQRQLAMAESQKKS' A
#
# COMPACT_ATOMS: atom_id res chain seq x y z
N ALA A 1 -21.68 19.14 13.00
CA ALA A 1 -21.97 17.96 12.15
C ALA A 1 -20.75 17.05 11.99
N LEU A 2 -19.59 17.55 11.55
CA LEU A 2 -18.41 16.71 11.24
C LEU A 2 -17.88 15.87 12.43
N GLN A 3 -17.95 16.39 13.66
CA GLN A 3 -17.50 15.67 14.88
C GLN A 3 -18.33 14.42 15.23
N ALA A 4 -19.51 14.25 14.62
CA ALA A 4 -20.38 13.09 14.85
C ALA A 4 -20.09 11.91 13.92
N LEU A 5 -19.20 12.07 12.94
CA LEU A 5 -18.85 10.99 12.02
C LEU A 5 -18.04 9.90 12.74
N PRO A 6 -18.27 8.61 12.38
CA PRO A 6 -17.41 7.52 12.83
C PRO A 6 -15.95 7.81 12.49
N ARG A 7 -15.06 7.63 13.49
CA ARG A 7 -13.62 7.72 13.27
C ARG A 7 -13.10 6.36 12.85
N LEU A 8 -12.35 6.33 11.76
CA LEU A 8 -11.64 5.14 11.31
C LEU A 8 -10.14 5.34 11.58
N SER A 9 -9.54 4.38 12.25
CA SER A 9 -8.09 4.26 12.37
C SER A 9 -7.65 3.00 11.63
N LEU A 10 -6.64 3.13 10.78
CA LEU A 10 -6.05 1.99 10.08
C LEU A 10 -5.04 1.33 11.04
N SER A 11 -5.48 0.30 11.77
CA SER A 11 -4.62 -0.54 12.60
C SER A 11 -4.09 -1.74 11.81
N GLU A 12 -3.01 -2.36 12.28
CA GLU A 12 -2.44 -3.60 11.69
C GLU A 12 -1.97 -3.46 10.23
N ILE A 13 -1.54 -2.26 9.85
CA ILE A 13 -0.92 -2.02 8.54
C ILE A 13 0.50 -2.58 8.50
N GLY A 14 0.84 -3.26 7.40
CA GLY A 14 2.20 -3.76 7.18
C GLY A 14 3.14 -2.66 6.69
N VAL A 15 4.43 -2.99 6.58
CA VAL A 15 5.40 -2.10 5.91
C VAL A 15 4.99 -1.94 4.44
N SER A 16 4.95 -0.69 3.97
CA SER A 16 4.64 -0.39 2.57
C SER A 16 5.58 -1.15 1.62
N LYS A 17 5.01 -1.76 0.59
CA LYS A 17 5.79 -2.39 -0.48
C LYS A 17 6.28 -1.35 -1.52
N TYR A 18 5.77 -0.12 -1.46
CA TYR A 18 6.04 0.94 -2.41
C TYR A 18 7.09 1.89 -1.85
N GLN A 19 8.33 1.69 -2.24
CA GLN A 19 9.46 2.47 -1.72
C GLN A 19 9.70 3.79 -2.48
N VAL A 20 8.76 4.22 -3.34
CA VAL A 20 8.99 5.38 -4.21
C VAL A 20 8.90 6.66 -3.39
N ARG A 21 10.09 7.06 -2.94
CA ARG A 21 10.46 8.11 -1.98
C ARG A 21 10.47 7.58 -0.56
N ALA A 22 11.66 7.55 0.04
CA ALA A 22 11.88 7.34 1.45
C ALA A 22 10.88 8.16 2.26
N THR A 23 9.78 7.56 2.67
CA THR A 23 8.98 8.08 3.77
C THR A 23 9.87 7.99 4.99
N SER A 24 10.16 9.12 5.63
CA SER A 24 10.91 9.12 6.89
C SER A 24 10.13 8.45 8.03
N GLN A 25 8.84 8.17 7.83
CA GLN A 25 7.97 7.50 8.78
C GLN A 25 7.95 5.99 8.49
N PRO A 26 8.34 5.15 9.47
CA PRO A 26 8.36 3.68 9.32
C PRO A 26 7.01 3.06 8.93
N ASP A 27 5.92 3.76 9.22
CA ASP A 27 4.51 3.39 9.04
C ASP A 27 3.83 4.13 7.87
N GLY A 28 4.60 4.85 7.05
CA GLY A 28 4.07 5.55 5.88
C GLY A 28 3.59 4.57 4.80
N LEU A 29 2.30 4.64 4.47
CA LEU A 29 1.70 3.90 3.35
C LEU A 29 1.66 4.75 2.08
N ALA A 30 1.80 4.09 0.93
CA ALA A 30 1.41 4.71 -0.33
C ALA A 30 -0.11 4.95 -0.35
N THR A 31 -0.55 5.99 -1.04
CA THR A 31 -1.98 6.34 -1.14
C THR A 31 -2.85 5.15 -1.56
N ILE A 32 -2.36 4.30 -2.46
CA ILE A 32 -3.09 3.11 -2.92
C ILE A 32 -3.21 2.03 -1.83
N GLU A 33 -2.19 1.85 -0.99
CA GLU A 33 -2.25 0.92 0.14
C GLU A 33 -3.20 1.47 1.22
N ALA A 34 -3.16 2.78 1.48
CA ALA A 34 -4.10 3.42 2.41
C ALA A 34 -5.56 3.23 1.96
N ILE A 35 -5.84 3.34 0.66
CA ILE A 35 -7.17 3.06 0.09
C ILE A 35 -7.53 1.58 0.26
N TYR A 36 -6.62 0.64 -0.03
CA TYR A 36 -6.85 -0.79 0.18
C TYR A 36 -7.25 -1.08 1.64
N TYR A 37 -6.50 -0.57 2.62
CA TYR A 37 -6.78 -0.80 4.04
C TYR A 37 -8.10 -0.13 4.49
N ALA A 38 -8.41 1.06 3.97
CA ALA A 38 -9.67 1.73 4.24
C ALA A 38 -10.86 0.91 3.71
N LEU A 39 -10.80 0.47 2.45
CA LEU A 39 -11.85 -0.35 1.84
C LEU A 39 -11.99 -1.70 2.55
N LYS A 40 -10.87 -2.36 2.89
CA LYS A 40 -10.89 -3.60 3.66
C LYS A 40 -11.58 -3.46 5.02
N SER A 41 -11.52 -2.27 5.63
CA SER A 41 -12.14 -1.99 6.92
C SER A 41 -13.60 -1.60 6.83
N LEU A 42 -14.01 -0.98 5.71
CA LEU A 42 -15.34 -0.39 5.53
C LEU A 42 -16.29 -1.28 4.73
N GLU A 43 -15.77 -2.08 3.82
CA GLU A 43 -16.56 -2.86 2.87
C GLU A 43 -16.83 -4.29 3.39
N PRO A 44 -18.03 -4.84 3.14
CA PRO A 44 -18.36 -6.21 3.53
C PRO A 44 -17.58 -7.28 2.76
N VAL A 45 -17.02 -6.91 1.60
CA VAL A 45 -16.17 -7.78 0.77
C VAL A 45 -14.81 -7.12 0.62
N ALA A 46 -13.76 -7.81 1.06
CA ALA A 46 -12.40 -7.31 0.99
C ALA A 46 -11.92 -7.18 -0.47
N PRO A 47 -11.24 -6.08 -0.84
CA PRO A 47 -10.73 -5.88 -2.20
C PRO A 47 -9.34 -6.53 -2.38
N ASP A 48 -9.21 -7.82 -2.09
CA ASP A 48 -7.91 -8.50 -1.94
C ASP A 48 -7.04 -8.48 -3.21
N ASP A 49 -7.65 -8.43 -4.39
CA ASP A 49 -6.94 -8.38 -5.68
C ASP A 49 -6.53 -6.96 -6.12
N LEU A 50 -6.97 -5.92 -5.41
CA LEU A 50 -6.75 -4.52 -5.80
C LEU A 50 -5.25 -4.19 -6.00
N LEU A 51 -4.39 -4.79 -5.17
CA LEU A 51 -2.96 -4.53 -5.18
C LEU A 51 -2.18 -5.44 -6.16
N LEU A 52 -2.79 -6.48 -6.71
CA LEU A 52 -2.10 -7.50 -7.53
C LEU A 52 -1.41 -6.94 -8.78
N PRO A 53 -2.04 -6.03 -9.57
CA PRO A 53 -1.38 -5.47 -10.75
C PRO A 53 -0.13 -4.67 -10.39
N PHE A 54 -0.18 -3.94 -9.27
CA PHE A 54 0.93 -3.12 -8.81
C PHE A 54 2.06 -3.96 -8.22
N GLN A 55 1.74 -5.03 -7.48
CA GLN A 55 2.73 -5.99 -7.00
C GLN A 55 3.49 -6.61 -8.18
N THR A 56 2.78 -6.96 -9.25
CA THR A 56 3.38 -7.46 -10.49
C THR A 56 4.31 -6.43 -11.14
N MET A 57 3.90 -5.15 -11.16
CA MET A 57 4.71 -4.06 -11.67
C MET A 57 6.01 -3.86 -10.85
N ILE A 58 5.91 -3.85 -9.52
CA ILE A 58 7.06 -3.71 -8.61
C ILE A 58 8.06 -4.86 -8.82
N GLN A 59 7.57 -6.11 -8.88
CA GLN A 59 8.42 -7.27 -9.12
C GLN A 59 9.21 -7.15 -10.43
N ARG A 60 8.57 -6.69 -11.51
CA ARG A 60 9.25 -6.47 -12.80
C ARG A 60 10.31 -5.36 -12.72
N GLN A 61 10.02 -4.28 -12.02
CA GLN A 61 10.97 -3.17 -11.83
C GLN A 61 12.19 -3.60 -11.02
N LEU A 62 11.99 -4.37 -9.95
CA LEU A 62 13.08 -4.91 -9.13
C LEU A 62 13.98 -5.86 -9.93
N ALA A 63 13.38 -6.79 -10.69
CA ALA A 63 14.14 -7.72 -11.53
C ALA A 63 15.02 -7.00 -12.58
N MET A 64 14.50 -5.91 -13.17
CA MET A 64 15.27 -5.07 -14.09
C MET A 64 16.40 -4.29 -13.41
N ALA A 65 16.19 -3.84 -12.16
CA ALA A 65 17.22 -3.14 -11.40
C ALA A 65 18.36 -4.09 -10.96
N GLU A 66 18.04 -5.35 -10.65
CA GLU A 66 19.03 -6.38 -10.30
C GLU A 66 19.86 -6.83 -11.49
N SER A 67 19.26 -6.95 -12.69
CA SER A 67 19.99 -7.33 -13.91
C SER A 67 21.03 -6.27 -14.32
N GLN A 68 20.74 -4.98 -14.10
CA GLN A 68 21.68 -3.89 -14.35
C GLN A 68 22.88 -3.87 -13.39
N LYS A 69 22.74 -4.37 -12.16
CA LYS A 69 23.86 -4.46 -11.20
C LYS A 69 24.85 -5.58 -11.51
N LYS A 70 24.46 -6.55 -12.35
CA LYS A 70 25.25 -7.75 -12.67
C LYS A 70 26.01 -7.65 -14.00
N SER A 71 25.81 -6.57 -14.75
CA SER A 71 26.51 -6.27 -16.01
C SER A 71 27.58 -5.20 -15.82
#